data_AF-A0AAV0VNZ8-F1
#
_entry.id   AF-A0AAV0VNZ8-F1
#
_cell.length_a   1.000
_cell.length_b   1.000
_cell.length_c   1.000
_cell.angle_alpha   90.00
_cell.angle_beta   90.00
_cell.angle_gamma   90.00
#
_symmetry.space_group_name_H-M   'P 1'
#
loop_
_entity.id
_entity.type
_entity.pdbx_description
1 polymer ?
#
loop_
_entity_poly.entity_id
_entity_poly.type
_entity_poly.pdbx_seq_one_letter_code
_entity_poly.pdbx_strand_id
1 'polypeptide(L)'
;MKNAVHLQDVFYGVQIAYSAVIGTNLFIFAASVILLLGIVKERVSLIVPWIVGLITFMALEAVAIVYSNVLRDHVNKKFDSFCKIEVTFYLIRAVLNVLSLLSVIKFYNMVRLGVTWKGPETIEL
;
A
#
# COMPACT_ATOMS: atom_id res chain seq x y z
N MET A 1 -35.34 18.44 -3.79
CA MET A 1 -34.09 18.56 -4.58
C MET A 1 -32.82 18.58 -3.74
N LYS A 2 -32.71 19.34 -2.64
CA LYS A 2 -31.48 19.39 -1.80
C LYS A 2 -30.95 18.01 -1.34
N ASN A 3 -31.85 17.10 -0.95
CA ASN A 3 -31.44 15.76 -0.50
C ASN A 3 -30.85 14.90 -1.63
N ALA A 4 -31.34 15.04 -2.87
CA ALA A 4 -30.83 14.28 -4.01
C ALA A 4 -29.43 14.73 -4.44
N VAL A 5 -29.18 16.05 -4.41
CA VAL A 5 -27.85 16.63 -4.68
C VAL A 5 -26.85 16.18 -3.60
N HIS A 6 -27.24 16.25 -2.33
CA HIS A 6 -26.40 15.80 -1.22
C HIS A 6 -26.07 14.30 -1.29
N LEU A 7 -27.04 13.46 -1.64
CA LEU A 7 -26.82 12.03 -1.86
C LEU A 7 -25.82 11.79 -3.00
N GLN A 8 -25.96 12.52 -4.11
CA GLN A 8 -25.06 12.41 -5.26
C GLN A 8 -23.62 12.80 -4.91
N ASP A 9 -23.42 13.88 -4.15
CA ASP A 9 -22.10 14.32 -3.70
C ASP A 9 -21.42 13.26 -2.81
N VAL A 10 -22.18 12.61 -1.93
CA VAL A 10 -21.65 11.52 -1.10
C VAL A 10 -21.27 10.30 -1.95
N PHE A 11 -22.12 9.89 -2.90
CA PHE A 11 -21.78 8.76 -3.79
C PHE A 11 -20.53 9.05 -4.63
N TYR A 12 -20.39 10.28 -5.12
CA TYR A 12 -19.19 10.70 -5.86
C TYR A 12 -17.95 10.71 -4.97
N GLY A 13 -18.06 11.19 -3.72
CA GLY A 13 -16.99 11.14 -2.73
C GLY A 13 -16.52 9.70 -2.42
N VAL A 14 -17.47 8.77 -2.27
CA VAL A 14 -17.17 7.35 -2.08
C VAL A 14 -16.48 6.75 -3.33
N GLN A 15 -16.91 7.11 -4.54
CA GLN A 15 -16.26 6.67 -5.77
C GLN A 15 -14.80 7.15 -5.87
N ILE A 16 -14.54 8.42 -5.56
CA ILE A 16 -13.17 8.95 -5.53
C ILE A 16 -12.30 8.19 -4.53
N ALA A 17 -12.83 7.89 -3.34
CA ALA A 17 -12.12 7.12 -2.33
C ALA A 17 -11.73 5.74 -2.87
N TYR A 18 -12.64 5.05 -3.56
CA TYR A 18 -12.32 3.77 -4.20
C TYR A 18 -11.32 3.89 -5.34
N SER A 19 -11.44 4.92 -6.18
CA SER A 19 -10.45 5.17 -7.23
C SER A 19 -9.06 5.42 -6.63
N ALA A 20 -8.97 6.12 -5.50
CA ALA A 20 -7.72 6.32 -4.78
C ALA A 20 -7.15 4.98 -4.26
N VAL A 21 -7.96 4.14 -3.61
CA VAL A 21 -7.54 2.80 -3.15
C VAL A 21 -7.09 1.91 -4.30
N ILE A 22 -7.80 1.89 -5.41
CA ILE A 22 -7.40 1.11 -6.60
C ILE A 22 -6.07 1.67 -7.15
N GLY A 23 -5.95 2.99 -7.23
CA GLY A 23 -4.72 3.67 -7.65
C GLY A 23 -3.54 3.29 -6.77
N THR A 24 -3.67 3.36 -5.43
CA THR A 24 -2.59 2.99 -4.51
C THR A 24 -2.16 1.54 -4.70
N ASN A 25 -3.10 0.62 -4.89
CA ASN A 25 -2.78 -0.79 -5.14
C ASN A 25 -2.04 -1.01 -6.46
N LEU A 26 -2.43 -0.32 -7.54
CA LEU A 26 -1.73 -0.39 -8.82
C LEU A 26 -0.31 0.18 -8.73
N PHE A 27 -0.13 1.30 -8.02
CA PHE A 27 1.19 1.89 -7.81
C PHE A 27 2.09 1.00 -6.96
N ILE A 28 1.57 0.42 -5.87
CA ILE A 28 2.32 -0.54 -5.04
C ILE A 28 2.72 -1.76 -5.87
N PHE A 29 1.83 -2.27 -6.72
CA PHE A 29 2.13 -3.38 -7.62
C PHE A 29 3.29 -3.03 -8.57
N ALA A 30 3.21 -1.89 -9.27
CA ALA A 30 4.27 -1.43 -10.17
C ALA A 30 5.60 -1.21 -9.43
N ALA A 31 5.56 -0.57 -8.26
CA ALA A 31 6.73 -0.35 -7.43
C ALA A 31 7.35 -1.70 -6.98
N SER A 32 6.54 -2.71 -6.68
CA SER A 32 7.02 -4.03 -6.26
C SER A 32 7.78 -4.76 -7.36
N VAL A 33 7.43 -4.55 -8.63
CA VAL A 33 8.24 -5.03 -9.77
C VAL A 33 9.62 -4.37 -9.77
N ILE A 34 9.68 -3.05 -9.51
CA ILE A 34 10.95 -2.31 -9.40
C ILE A 34 11.79 -2.81 -8.22
N LEU A 35 11.15 -3.10 -7.07
CA LEU A 35 11.81 -3.70 -5.91
C LEU A 35 12.48 -5.03 -6.27
N LEU A 36 11.79 -5.92 -6.98
CA LEU A 36 12.36 -7.21 -7.40
C LEU A 36 13.62 -7.01 -8.25
N LEU A 37 13.59 -6.08 -9.19
CA LEU A 37 14.77 -5.71 -9.99
C LEU A 37 15.89 -5.14 -9.10
N GLY A 38 15.54 -4.34 -8.08
CA GLY A 38 16.45 -3.81 -7.08
C GLY A 38 17.12 -4.91 -6.24
N ILE A 39 16.37 -5.93 -5.84
CA ILE A 39 16.87 -7.10 -5.10
C ILE A 39 17.82 -7.92 -5.96
N VAL A 40 17.44 -8.24 -7.20
CA VAL A 40 18.26 -9.06 -8.12
C VAL A 40 19.57 -8.36 -8.46
N LYS A 41 19.53 -7.06 -8.70
CA LYS A 41 20.72 -6.25 -9.01
C LYS A 41 21.46 -5.75 -7.77
N GLU A 42 20.95 -6.03 -6.57
CA GLU A 42 21.45 -5.51 -5.28
C GLU A 42 21.64 -3.98 -5.28
N ARG A 43 20.78 -3.28 -6.03
CA ARG A 43 20.84 -1.82 -6.17
C ARG A 43 19.97 -1.15 -5.13
N VAL A 44 20.63 -0.63 -4.11
CA VAL A 44 20.05 0.15 -3.01
C VAL A 44 19.15 1.29 -3.51
N SER A 45 19.53 1.95 -4.61
CA SER A 45 18.79 3.06 -5.20
C SER A 45 17.38 2.70 -5.69
N LEU A 46 17.11 1.43 -5.98
CA LEU A 46 15.78 0.95 -6.41
C LEU A 46 14.94 0.44 -5.24
N ILE A 47 15.57 0.10 -4.12
CA ILE A 47 14.91 -0.42 -2.92
C ILE A 47 14.35 0.73 -2.07
N VAL A 48 15.11 1.82 -1.91
CA VAL A 48 14.70 2.97 -1.09
C VAL A 48 13.39 3.62 -1.57
N PRO A 49 13.19 3.90 -2.89
CA PRO A 49 11.94 4.45 -3.36
C PRO A 49 10.73 3.54 -3.09
N TRP A 50 10.92 2.21 -3.12
CA TRP A 50 9.86 1.28 -2.77
C TRP A 50 9.46 1.36 -1.30
N ILE A 51 10.45 1.43 -0.39
CA ILE A 51 10.20 1.58 1.05
C ILE A 51 9.38 2.84 1.33
N VAL A 52 9.82 3.99 0.81
CA VAL A 52 9.16 5.28 1.02
C VAL A 52 7.78 5.28 0.36
N GLY A 53 7.69 4.74 -0.87
CA GLY A 53 6.44 4.63 -1.61
C GLY A 53 5.41 3.77 -0.89
N LEU A 54 5.79 2.59 -0.40
CA LEU A 54 4.90 1.69 0.33
C LEU A 54 4.34 2.36 1.59
N ILE A 55 5.17 3.03 2.39
CA ILE A 55 4.73 3.75 3.59
C ILE A 55 3.72 4.86 3.23
N THR A 56 4.04 5.63 2.18
CA THR A 56 3.19 6.73 1.71
C THR A 56 1.83 6.22 1.22
N PHE A 57 1.83 5.17 0.39
CA PHE A 57 0.60 4.61 -0.16
C PHE A 57 -0.23 3.86 0.88
N MET A 58 0.39 3.20 1.87
CA MET A 58 -0.35 2.64 3.02
C MET A 58 -1.08 3.73 3.79
N ALA A 59 -0.43 4.88 4.03
CA ALA A 59 -1.08 6.01 4.71
C ALA A 59 -2.23 6.58 3.88
N LEU A 60 -2.03 6.79 2.58
CA LEU A 60 -3.08 7.30 1.67
C LEU A 60 -4.28 6.36 1.62
N GLU A 61 -4.03 5.06 1.56
CA GLU A 61 -5.09 4.05 1.53
C GLU A 61 -5.86 3.98 2.84
N ALA A 62 -5.18 4.10 3.98
CA ALA A 62 -5.81 4.21 5.29
C ALA A 62 -6.80 5.38 5.32
N VAL A 63 -6.36 6.54 4.84
CA VAL A 63 -7.18 7.76 4.80
C VAL A 63 -8.37 7.57 3.84
N ALA A 64 -8.16 6.98 2.67
CA ALA A 64 -9.23 6.75 1.70
C ALA A 64 -10.32 5.81 2.26
N ILE A 65 -9.94 4.76 2.99
CA ILE A 65 -10.89 3.83 3.62
C ILE A 65 -11.62 4.49 4.79
N VAL A 66 -10.93 5.26 5.64
CA VAL A 66 -11.60 6.00 6.72
C VAL A 66 -12.58 7.01 6.13
N TYR A 67 -12.18 7.72 5.07
CA TYR A 67 -13.01 8.71 4.39
C TYR A 67 -14.27 8.08 3.76
N SER A 68 -14.12 6.97 3.03
CA SER A 68 -15.26 6.26 2.42
C SER A 68 -16.24 5.77 3.49
N ASN A 69 -15.72 5.31 4.63
CA ASN A 69 -16.53 4.81 5.75
C ASN A 69 -17.27 5.93 6.47
N VAL A 70 -16.63 7.08 6.72
CA VAL A 70 -17.29 8.25 7.35
C VAL A 70 -18.43 8.78 6.47
N LEU A 71 -18.20 8.88 5.16
CA LEU A 71 -19.21 9.29 4.20
C LEU A 71 -20.43 8.35 4.18
N ARG A 72 -20.19 7.04 4.25
CA ARG A 72 -21.25 6.04 4.30
C ARG A 72 -22.00 6.02 5.62
N ASP A 73 -21.29 6.20 6.73
CA ASP A 73 -21.92 6.29 8.06
C ASP A 73 -22.84 7.50 8.14
N HIS A 74 -22.45 8.64 7.53
CA HIS A 74 -23.29 9.83 7.46
C HIS A 74 -24.63 9.58 6.75
N VAL A 75 -24.67 8.71 5.73
CA VAL A 75 -25.88 8.40 4.95
C VAL A 75 -26.69 7.27 5.57
N ASN A 76 -26.04 6.15 5.91
CA ASN A 76 -26.72 4.94 6.37
C ASN A 76 -27.03 4.95 7.88
N LYS A 77 -26.41 5.85 8.67
CA LYS A 77 -26.53 5.98 10.13
C LYS A 77 -26.31 4.66 10.89
N LYS A 78 -25.66 3.69 10.24
CA LYS A 78 -25.36 2.35 10.73
C LYS A 78 -24.11 1.85 10.03
N PHE A 79 -23.26 1.17 10.81
CA PHE A 79 -22.10 0.46 10.30
C PHE A 79 -22.54 -0.81 9.57
N ASP A 80 -22.68 -0.70 8.25
CA ASP A 80 -23.12 -1.79 7.39
C ASP A 80 -22.08 -2.94 7.34
N SER A 81 -22.54 -4.16 7.06
CA SER A 81 -21.70 -5.36 7.04
C SER A 81 -20.55 -5.26 6.02
N PHE A 82 -20.81 -4.59 4.89
CA PHE A 82 -19.80 -4.32 3.85
C PHE A 82 -18.64 -3.46 4.37
N CYS A 83 -18.93 -2.46 5.21
CA CYS A 83 -17.92 -1.59 5.80
C CYS A 83 -16.98 -2.38 6.74
N LYS A 84 -17.55 -3.30 7.54
CA LYS A 84 -16.75 -4.18 8.42
C LYS A 84 -15.82 -5.09 7.62
N ILE A 85 -16.32 -5.66 6.52
CA ILE A 85 -15.51 -6.54 5.65
C ILE A 85 -14.37 -5.74 5.01
N GLU A 86 -14.64 -4.54 4.49
CA GLU A 86 -13.65 -3.67 3.87
C GLU A 86 -12.52 -3.29 4.84
N VAL A 87 -12.87 -2.87 6.06
CA VAL A 87 -11.89 -2.55 7.11
C VAL A 87 -11.09 -3.79 7.51
N THR A 88 -11.73 -4.94 7.64
CA THR A 88 -11.05 -6.19 8.01
C THR A 88 -10.02 -6.60 6.95
N PHE A 89 -10.40 -6.54 5.66
CA PHE A 89 -9.50 -6.86 4.56
C PHE A 89 -8.33 -5.87 4.50
N TYR A 90 -8.59 -4.59 4.71
CA TYR A 90 -7.54 -3.57 4.82
C TYR A 90 -6.56 -3.86 5.95
N LEU A 91 -7.04 -4.19 7.15
CA LEU A 91 -6.17 -4.49 8.30
C LEU A 91 -5.27 -5.69 8.03
N ILE A 92 -5.80 -6.78 7.46
CA ILE A 92 -5.01 -7.96 7.10
C ILE A 92 -3.90 -7.56 6.12
N ARG A 93 -4.24 -6.81 5.07
CA ARG A 93 -3.26 -6.38 4.07
C ARG A 93 -2.23 -5.40 4.64
N ALA A 94 -2.63 -4.51 5.53
CA ALA A 94 -1.73 -3.59 6.22
C ALA A 94 -0.69 -4.37 7.06
N VAL A 95 -1.11 -5.39 7.79
CA VAL A 95 -0.20 -6.26 8.55
C VAL A 95 0.79 -6.97 7.62
N LEU A 96 0.32 -7.54 6.51
CA LEU A 96 1.19 -8.19 5.52
C LEU A 96 2.21 -7.20 4.92
N ASN A 97 1.78 -5.99 4.56
CA ASN A 97 2.67 -4.96 4.03
C ASN A 97 3.73 -4.52 5.04
N VAL A 98 3.39 -4.44 6.33
CA VAL A 98 4.36 -4.16 7.40
C VAL A 98 5.40 -5.28 7.53
N LEU A 99 4.98 -6.55 7.46
CA LEU A 99 5.90 -7.69 7.48
C LEU A 99 6.85 -7.67 6.26
N SER A 100 6.32 -7.37 5.07
CA SER A 100 7.13 -7.18 3.87
C SER A 100 8.11 -6.03 4.02
N LEU A 101 7.67 -4.88 4.54
CA LEU A 101 8.51 -3.71 4.79
C LEU A 101 9.69 -4.03 5.72
N LEU A 102 9.43 -4.70 6.85
CA LEU A 102 10.47 -5.12 7.79
C LEU A 102 11.50 -6.04 7.12
N SER A 103 11.02 -6.98 6.30
CA SER A 103 11.88 -7.91 5.56
C SER A 103 12.78 -7.17 4.56
N VAL A 104 12.23 -6.20 3.83
CA VAL A 104 12.97 -5.40 2.85
C VAL A 104 13.96 -4.45 3.53
N ILE A 105 13.62 -3.86 4.67
CA ILE A 105 14.56 -3.03 5.46
C ILE A 105 15.74 -3.89 5.94
N LYS A 106 15.47 -5.11 6.41
CA LYS A 106 16.53 -6.05 6.80
C LYS A 106 17.44 -6.36 5.60
N PHE A 107 16.88 -6.67 4.44
CA PHE A 107 17.64 -6.89 3.21
C PHE A 107 18.48 -5.68 2.81
N TYR A 108 17.88 -4.50 2.80
CA TYR A 108 18.56 -3.24 2.53
C TYR A 108 19.76 -2.99 3.47
N ASN A 109 19.62 -3.30 4.77
CA ASN A 109 20.72 -3.19 5.71
C ASN A 109 21.84 -4.20 5.42
N MET A 110 21.51 -5.45 5.05
CA MET A 110 22.52 -6.45 4.65
C MET A 110 23.31 -6.00 3.42
N VAL A 111 22.63 -5.51 2.38
CA VAL A 111 23.28 -4.99 1.16
C VAL A 111 24.16 -3.78 1.48
N ARG A 112 23.71 -2.88 2.38
CA ARG A 112 24.54 -1.74 2.84
C ARG A 112 25.80 -2.15 3.59
N LEU A 113 25.78 -3.30 4.26
CA LEU A 113 26.95 -3.88 4.95
C LEU A 113 27.87 -4.66 4.00
N GLY A 114 27.58 -4.69 2.69
CA GLY A 114 28.36 -5.43 1.70
C GLY A 114 28.06 -6.94 1.68
N VAL A 115 27.03 -7.39 2.40
CA VAL A 115 26.61 -8.80 2.38
C VAL A 115 25.79 -9.04 1.10
N THR A 116 26.40 -9.71 0.13
CA THR A 116 25.71 -10.17 -1.09
C THR A 116 24.99 -11.48 -0.85
N TRP A 117 23.82 -11.65 -1.47
CA TRP A 117 23.10 -12.92 -1.46
C TRP A 117 23.56 -13.88 -2.55
N LYS A 118 24.45 -13.45 -3.46
CA LYS A 118 24.91 -14.22 -4.63
C LYS A 118 25.93 -15.33 -4.32
N GLY A 119 26.31 -15.49 -3.06
CA GLY A 119 27.33 -16.46 -2.65
C GLY A 119 28.76 -15.97 -2.89
N PRO A 120 29.78 -16.69 -2.42
CA PRO A 120 31.18 -16.32 -2.66
C PRO A 120 31.47 -16.35 -4.17
N GLU A 121 32.01 -15.26 -4.70
CA GLU A 121 32.49 -15.23 -6.07
C GLU A 121 33.57 -16.32 -6.22
N THR A 122 33.31 -17.32 -7.07
CA THR A 122 34.31 -18.31 -7.43
C THR A 122 35.39 -17.60 -8.21
N ILE A 123 36.48 -17.26 -7.53
CA ILE A 123 37.71 -16.78 -8.16
C ILE A 123 38.27 -17.98 -8.93
N GLU A 124 38.03 -18.02 -10.24
CA GLU A 124 38.78 -18.91 -11.13
C GLU A 124 40.25 -18.42 -11.12
N LEU A 125 41.10 -19.14 -10.39
CA LEU A 125 42.56 -18.96 -10.33
C LEU A 125 43.23 -19.50 -11.59
#